data_AF-A0A8S8YEI9-F1
#
_entry.id   AF-A0A8S8YEI9-F1
#
_cell.length_a   1.000
_cell.length_b   1.000
_cell.length_c   1.000
_cell.angle_alpha   90.00
_cell.angle_beta   90.00
_cell.angle_gamma   90.00
#
_symmetry.space_group_name_H-M   'P 1'
#
loop_
_entity.id
_entity.type
_entity.pdbx_description
1 polymer ?
#
loop_
_entity_poly.entity_id
_entity_poly.type
_entity_poly.pdbx_seq_one_letter_code
_entity_poly.pdbx_strand_id
1 'polypeptide(L)'
;MTADSGGGTDDTAWSLRRIEVFGTEIQQFVTQTENMDNDEWTKLVDSFEQWGAFPRVVEKVEWNGNRVTIETKSSGYVGEAIKHPFSSMRARARSEGDDVDWPIGGLSSDGLDLLLIWPLEKGRINAEEVLRSHLSSGDLQSAEALLRRCASALGSAHEALSSVWSGPPNSKSWNSLLAKMEEEIDSRTLWRAPFKPGMNTILSFGNMPIKCFSESSDGKIRIRPTSSALIDAVAKSKGIEWPAVRDLASLLRDLSRISEGEIDDHVKTRLRAAIINSWVGVHGKLRTDGSRPSRALEIIGGGLAIWEYEQALSSNLQGDTAGTESISNSKKILNRVSSIQRRLFTIRIFSLLSILGLFGGSICLIAGTYDPDQLSPLVGIFALTLSLGMRLLYFAMAPRPESVFS
;
A
#
# COMPACT_ATOMS: atom_id res chain seq x y z
N MET A 1 -0.11 2.44 -38.22
CA MET A 1 -0.81 3.48 -39.00
C MET A 1 -1.98 3.94 -38.15
N THR A 2 -1.74 4.93 -37.32
CA THR A 2 -2.73 5.51 -36.40
C THR A 2 -3.26 6.78 -37.03
N ALA A 3 -4.57 6.84 -37.19
CA ALA A 3 -5.28 8.02 -37.63
C ALA A 3 -5.21 9.07 -36.51
N ASP A 4 -4.54 10.16 -36.83
CA ASP A 4 -4.55 11.39 -36.06
C ASP A 4 -5.95 12.00 -36.20
N SER A 5 -6.70 12.05 -35.11
CA SER A 5 -8.00 12.74 -35.06
C SER A 5 -7.81 13.98 -34.21
N GLY A 6 -7.86 15.12 -34.90
CA GLY A 6 -7.53 16.42 -34.37
C GLY A 6 -8.45 16.88 -33.24
N GLY A 7 -7.84 17.62 -32.33
CA GLY A 7 -8.47 18.54 -31.38
C GLY A 7 -7.44 19.63 -31.10
N GLY A 8 -7.79 20.88 -31.37
CA GLY A 8 -6.88 22.03 -31.28
C GLY A 8 -6.17 22.10 -29.93
N THR A 9 -4.85 22.24 -29.98
CA THR A 9 -4.05 22.65 -28.83
C THR A 9 -4.28 24.15 -28.65
N ASP A 10 -5.30 24.53 -27.86
CA ASP A 10 -5.14 25.74 -27.07
C ASP A 10 -3.88 25.52 -26.22
N ASP A 11 -2.97 26.50 -26.27
CA ASP A 11 -1.67 26.48 -25.59
C ASP A 11 -1.88 26.71 -24.08
N THR A 12 -2.62 25.80 -23.44
CA THR A 12 -2.95 25.87 -22.01
C THR A 12 -1.84 25.27 -21.18
N ALA A 13 -1.56 25.89 -20.04
CA ALA A 13 -0.56 25.44 -19.06
C ALA A 13 -0.84 24.06 -18.43
N TRP A 14 -1.93 23.39 -18.80
CA TRP A 14 -2.27 22.03 -18.40
C TRP A 14 -2.87 21.25 -19.57
N SER A 15 -2.86 19.92 -19.47
CA SER A 15 -3.61 19.04 -20.37
C SER A 15 -4.12 17.82 -19.63
N LEU A 16 -5.31 17.36 -20.01
CA LEU A 16 -5.90 16.10 -19.55
C LEU A 16 -5.96 15.15 -20.75
N ARG A 17 -5.21 14.06 -20.70
CA ARG A 17 -5.07 13.10 -21.80
C ARG A 17 -5.60 11.74 -21.39
N ARG A 18 -6.12 10.97 -22.34
CA ARG A 18 -6.45 9.56 -22.14
C ARG A 18 -5.25 8.71 -22.55
N ILE A 19 -4.86 7.79 -21.68
CA ILE A 19 -3.77 6.84 -21.93
C ILE A 19 -4.28 5.42 -21.69
N GLU A 20 -3.74 4.46 -22.44
CA GLU A 20 -4.06 3.06 -22.25
C GLU A 20 -2.95 2.36 -21.45
N VAL A 21 -3.32 1.72 -20.35
CA VAL A 21 -2.40 0.98 -19.48
C VAL A 21 -3.02 -0.37 -19.16
N PHE A 22 -2.32 -1.45 -19.50
CA PHE A 22 -2.78 -2.83 -19.27
C PHE A 22 -4.15 -3.16 -19.90
N GLY A 23 -4.42 -2.60 -21.08
CA GLY A 23 -5.71 -2.73 -21.76
C GLY A 23 -6.83 -1.94 -21.07
N THR A 24 -6.49 -0.83 -20.41
CA THR A 24 -7.41 -0.02 -19.61
C THR A 24 -7.18 1.45 -19.90
N GLU A 25 -8.21 2.15 -20.34
CA GLU A 25 -8.14 3.59 -20.52
C GLU A 25 -8.21 4.28 -19.15
N ILE A 26 -7.24 5.15 -18.87
CA ILE A 26 -7.20 6.02 -17.69
C ILE A 26 -6.87 7.45 -18.11
N GLN A 27 -7.14 8.42 -17.24
CA GLN A 27 -6.75 9.80 -17.46
C GLN A 27 -5.31 10.06 -16.97
N GLN A 28 -4.65 11.00 -17.62
CA GLN A 28 -3.37 11.56 -17.22
C GLN A 28 -3.48 13.09 -17.20
N PHE A 29 -3.26 13.66 -16.03
CA PHE A 29 -3.21 15.10 -15.84
C PHE A 29 -1.75 15.57 -15.86
N VAL A 30 -1.45 16.55 -16.72
CA VAL A 30 -0.10 17.09 -16.91
C VAL A 30 -0.16 18.61 -16.82
N THR A 31 0.66 19.18 -15.96
CA THR A 31 0.93 20.63 -15.91
C THR A 31 2.22 20.93 -16.68
N GLN A 32 2.23 22.02 -17.42
CA GLN A 32 3.33 22.43 -18.31
C GLN A 32 4.08 23.65 -17.79
N THR A 33 3.57 24.32 -16.75
CA THR A 33 4.19 25.51 -16.16
C THR A 33 4.54 25.29 -14.69
N GLU A 34 5.67 25.85 -14.27
CA GLU A 34 6.10 25.83 -12.87
C GLU A 34 5.45 26.97 -12.06
N ASN A 35 4.99 28.02 -12.74
CA ASN A 35 4.30 29.14 -12.11
C ASN A 35 3.02 29.43 -12.90
N MET A 36 1.96 29.82 -12.18
CA MET A 36 0.73 30.31 -12.78
C MET A 36 0.38 31.66 -12.17
N ASP A 37 0.03 32.62 -13.02
CA ASP A 37 -0.60 33.85 -12.55
C ASP A 37 -2.08 33.63 -12.21
N ASN A 38 -2.75 34.67 -11.69
CA ASN A 38 -4.14 34.57 -11.28
C ASN A 38 -5.10 34.32 -12.45
N ASP A 39 -4.78 34.79 -13.66
CA ASP A 39 -5.63 34.61 -14.84
C ASP A 39 -5.52 33.17 -15.36
N GLU A 40 -4.30 32.62 -15.44
CA GLU A 40 -4.04 31.22 -15.76
C GLU A 40 -4.66 30.27 -14.73
N TRP A 41 -4.52 30.58 -13.44
CA TRP A 41 -5.16 29.83 -12.37
C TRP A 41 -6.68 29.84 -12.51
N THR A 42 -7.28 31.00 -12.76
CA THR A 42 -8.73 31.11 -12.93
C THR A 42 -9.20 30.28 -14.13
N LYS A 43 -8.49 30.32 -15.26
CA LYS A 43 -8.80 29.48 -16.43
C LYS A 43 -8.70 27.97 -16.10
N LEU A 44 -7.69 27.55 -15.32
CA LEU A 44 -7.55 26.16 -14.87
C LEU A 44 -8.76 25.74 -14.03
N VAL A 45 -9.11 26.56 -13.04
CA VAL A 45 -10.23 26.29 -12.13
C VAL A 45 -11.55 26.24 -12.88
N ASP A 46 -11.77 27.15 -13.82
CA ASP A 46 -13.01 27.21 -14.61
C ASP A 46 -13.14 26.04 -15.60
N SER A 47 -12.04 25.33 -15.89
CA SER A 47 -12.04 24.14 -16.75
C SER A 47 -12.52 22.87 -16.03
N PHE A 48 -12.65 22.90 -14.69
CA PHE A 48 -12.89 21.71 -13.88
C PHE A 48 -13.94 21.94 -12.79
N GLU A 49 -14.48 20.85 -12.25
CA GLU A 49 -15.43 20.92 -11.13
C GLU A 49 -14.68 21.18 -9.82
N GLN A 50 -14.95 22.30 -9.15
CA GLN A 50 -14.45 22.53 -7.80
C GLN A 50 -15.28 21.78 -6.76
N TRP A 51 -14.65 21.44 -5.64
CA TRP A 51 -15.34 20.96 -4.45
C TRP A 51 -14.64 21.41 -3.17
N GLY A 52 -15.41 21.49 -2.08
CA GLY A 52 -14.90 21.93 -0.78
C GLY A 52 -14.43 23.40 -0.76
N ALA A 53 -13.58 23.72 0.20
CA ALA A 53 -12.94 25.03 0.35
C ALA A 53 -11.72 25.14 -0.58
N PHE A 54 -11.98 25.50 -1.84
CA PHE A 54 -10.96 25.65 -2.88
C PHE A 54 -10.61 27.14 -3.12
N PRO A 55 -9.32 27.54 -3.12
CA PRO A 55 -8.92 28.94 -3.32
C PRO A 55 -9.01 29.36 -4.79
N ARG A 56 -10.02 30.16 -5.15
CA ARG A 56 -10.22 30.64 -6.53
C ARG A 56 -9.41 31.89 -6.86
N VAL A 57 -9.29 32.82 -5.92
CA VAL A 57 -8.51 34.06 -6.11
C VAL A 57 -7.16 33.90 -5.43
N VAL A 58 -6.09 34.00 -6.21
CA VAL A 58 -4.72 33.73 -5.78
C VAL A 58 -3.81 34.92 -6.07
N GLU A 59 -2.80 35.10 -5.24
CA GLU A 59 -1.71 36.05 -5.49
C GLU A 59 -0.55 35.38 -6.22
N LYS A 60 -0.30 34.10 -5.89
CA LYS A 60 0.81 33.32 -6.42
C LYS A 60 0.49 31.84 -6.38
N VAL A 61 0.83 31.13 -7.46
CA VAL A 61 0.75 29.67 -7.55
C VAL A 61 2.08 29.14 -8.06
N GLU A 62 2.72 28.28 -7.28
CA GLU A 62 3.99 27.64 -7.62
C GLU A 62 3.85 26.13 -7.63
N TRP A 63 4.29 25.50 -8.71
CA TRP A 63 4.31 24.07 -8.92
C TRP A 63 5.74 23.53 -8.76
N ASN A 64 5.87 22.44 -8.00
CA ASN A 64 7.11 21.69 -7.86
C ASN A 64 6.79 20.20 -8.00
N GLY A 65 6.94 19.68 -9.22
CA GLY A 65 6.46 18.36 -9.59
C GLY A 65 4.95 18.27 -9.37
N ASN A 66 4.52 17.32 -8.53
CA ASN A 66 3.10 17.14 -8.20
C ASN A 66 2.61 18.05 -7.07
N ARG A 67 3.50 18.78 -6.38
CA ARG A 67 3.10 19.66 -5.28
C ARG A 67 2.81 21.05 -5.82
N VAL A 68 1.70 21.64 -5.39
CA VAL A 68 1.39 23.06 -5.64
C VAL A 68 1.38 23.83 -4.34
N THR A 69 1.93 25.03 -4.33
CA THR A 69 1.81 25.99 -3.23
C THR A 69 1.00 27.17 -3.74
N ILE A 70 -0.04 27.52 -2.99
CA ILE A 70 -0.98 28.56 -3.38
C ILE A 70 -0.99 29.62 -2.28
N GLU A 71 -0.69 30.86 -2.63
CA GLU A 71 -0.77 32.00 -1.73
C GLU A 71 -1.98 32.87 -2.12
N THR A 72 -2.73 33.26 -1.09
CA THR A 72 -3.83 34.22 -1.20
C THR A 72 -3.57 35.37 -0.23
N LYS A 73 -4.30 36.47 -0.38
CA LYS A 73 -4.22 37.66 0.49
C LYS A 73 -4.23 37.37 2.00
N SER A 74 -4.89 36.31 2.42
CA SER A 74 -5.15 36.02 3.84
C SER A 74 -4.66 34.65 4.32
N SER A 75 -4.29 33.75 3.41
CA SER A 75 -4.00 32.36 3.74
C SER A 75 -3.12 31.70 2.68
N GLY A 76 -2.32 30.72 3.10
CA GLY A 76 -1.59 29.84 2.21
C GLY A 76 -2.21 28.46 2.17
N TYR A 77 -2.06 27.78 1.05
CA TYR A 77 -2.49 26.40 0.85
C TYR A 77 -1.36 25.58 0.23
N VAL A 78 -1.38 24.29 0.51
CA VAL A 78 -0.58 23.30 -0.19
C VAL A 78 -1.53 22.37 -0.91
N GLY A 79 -1.26 22.07 -2.17
CA GLY A 79 -1.99 21.09 -2.93
C GLY A 79 -1.10 20.00 -3.48
N GLU A 80 -1.76 18.93 -3.93
CA GLU A 80 -1.13 17.83 -4.62
C GLU A 80 -1.95 17.47 -5.86
N ALA A 81 -1.32 17.60 -7.03
CA ALA A 81 -1.89 17.17 -8.27
C ALA A 81 -1.70 15.67 -8.49
N ILE A 82 -2.76 15.06 -8.98
CA ILE A 82 -2.84 13.64 -9.20
C ILE A 82 -2.54 13.39 -10.67
N LYS A 83 -1.29 13.00 -10.97
CA LYS A 83 -0.84 12.68 -12.34
C LYS A 83 -1.75 11.67 -13.04
N HIS A 84 -2.28 10.70 -12.29
CA HIS A 84 -3.24 9.70 -12.76
C HIS A 84 -4.52 9.77 -11.91
N PRO A 85 -5.49 10.62 -12.31
CA PRO A 85 -6.71 10.86 -11.55
C PRO A 85 -7.51 9.59 -11.24
N PHE A 86 -8.10 9.54 -10.05
CA PHE A 86 -8.93 8.44 -9.57
C PHE A 86 -9.99 8.96 -8.60
N SER A 87 -11.11 8.25 -8.47
CA SER A 87 -12.22 8.62 -7.59
C SER A 87 -12.14 7.84 -6.28
N SER A 88 -11.67 8.49 -5.20
CA SER A 88 -11.85 7.91 -3.86
C SER A 88 -11.64 8.87 -2.69
N MET A 89 -11.01 10.03 -2.90
CA MET A 89 -10.59 10.87 -1.77
C MET A 89 -11.78 11.37 -0.97
N ARG A 90 -12.85 11.77 -1.67
CA ARG A 90 -14.12 12.19 -1.04
C ARG A 90 -14.80 11.08 -0.23
N ALA A 91 -14.70 9.83 -0.67
CA ALA A 91 -15.27 8.69 0.06
C ALA A 91 -14.44 8.40 1.32
N ARG A 92 -13.10 8.46 1.20
CA ARG A 92 -12.17 8.29 2.33
C ARG A 92 -12.37 9.37 3.39
N ALA A 93 -12.56 10.63 2.97
CA ALA A 93 -12.77 11.78 3.86
C ALA A 93 -14.07 11.73 4.69
N ARG A 94 -14.94 10.75 4.44
CA ARG A 94 -16.11 10.47 5.31
C ARG A 94 -15.75 9.70 6.57
N SER A 95 -14.51 9.20 6.70
CA SER A 95 -14.11 8.51 7.92
C SER A 95 -13.91 9.53 9.04
N GLU A 96 -14.46 9.21 10.21
CA GLU A 96 -14.32 10.00 11.44
C GLU A 96 -12.93 9.83 12.09
N GLY A 97 -11.90 9.50 11.30
CA GLY A 97 -10.57 9.23 11.79
C GLY A 97 -9.81 10.51 12.13
N ASP A 98 -9.59 10.76 13.41
CA ASP A 98 -8.79 11.89 13.90
C ASP A 98 -7.29 11.79 13.54
N ASP A 99 -6.82 10.69 12.97
CA ASP A 99 -5.40 10.53 12.63
C ASP A 99 -5.08 11.01 11.19
N VAL A 100 -6.08 11.47 10.42
CA VAL A 100 -5.92 11.84 9.02
C VAL A 100 -6.28 13.31 8.78
N ASP A 101 -5.38 14.01 8.10
CA ASP A 101 -5.60 15.37 7.60
C ASP A 101 -6.22 15.27 6.21
N TRP A 102 -7.55 15.24 6.14
CA TRP A 102 -8.26 15.22 4.86
C TRP A 102 -8.11 16.54 4.09
N PRO A 103 -8.07 16.50 2.75
CA PRO A 103 -8.09 17.71 1.94
C PRO A 103 -9.38 18.49 2.19
N ILE A 104 -9.26 19.82 2.27
CA ILE A 104 -10.39 20.73 2.50
C ILE A 104 -11.16 21.02 1.21
N GLY A 105 -10.57 20.73 0.05
CA GLY A 105 -11.17 20.93 -1.27
C GLY A 105 -10.28 20.42 -2.39
N GLY A 106 -10.72 20.62 -3.62
CA GLY A 106 -9.98 20.18 -4.80
C GLY A 106 -10.66 20.51 -6.13
N LEU A 107 -10.02 20.07 -7.22
CA LEU A 107 -10.56 20.04 -8.57
C LEU A 107 -10.84 18.61 -9.00
N SER A 108 -11.90 18.40 -9.77
CA SER A 108 -12.24 17.12 -10.38
C SER A 108 -12.69 17.24 -11.82
N SER A 109 -12.55 16.15 -12.57
CA SER A 109 -13.14 15.98 -13.90
C SER A 109 -13.83 14.63 -13.94
N ASP A 110 -15.11 14.60 -14.33
CA ASP A 110 -15.93 13.38 -14.40
C ASP A 110 -15.90 12.54 -13.10
N GLY A 111 -15.88 13.24 -11.95
CA GLY A 111 -15.80 12.62 -10.62
C GLY A 111 -14.42 12.06 -10.22
N LEU A 112 -13.38 12.21 -11.05
CA LEU A 112 -12.00 11.86 -10.73
C LEU A 112 -11.28 13.06 -10.11
N ASP A 113 -10.57 12.84 -9.00
CA ASP A 113 -9.83 13.90 -8.32
C ASP A 113 -8.56 14.27 -9.13
N LEU A 114 -8.41 15.54 -9.50
CA LEU A 114 -7.26 16.07 -10.26
C LEU A 114 -6.26 16.78 -9.36
N LEU A 115 -6.77 17.55 -8.40
CA LEU A 115 -5.99 18.37 -7.48
C LEU A 115 -6.64 18.33 -6.10
N LEU A 116 -5.86 18.05 -5.08
CA LEU A 116 -6.30 18.05 -3.68
C LEU A 116 -5.63 19.21 -2.95
N ILE A 117 -6.34 19.91 -2.07
CA ILE A 117 -5.85 21.08 -1.35
C ILE A 117 -5.97 20.92 0.17
N TRP A 118 -4.96 21.37 0.89
CA TRP A 118 -4.89 21.50 2.34
C TRP A 118 -4.46 22.91 2.76
N PRO A 119 -4.80 23.35 3.97
CA PRO A 119 -4.18 24.54 4.57
C PRO A 119 -2.65 24.41 4.63
N LEU A 120 -1.95 25.52 4.39
CA LEU A 120 -0.50 25.55 4.55
C LEU A 120 -0.14 25.66 6.03
N GLU A 121 0.38 24.56 6.59
CA GLU A 121 0.95 24.53 7.93
C GLU A 121 2.43 24.90 7.90
N LYS A 122 2.75 26.13 8.34
CA LYS A 122 4.14 26.59 8.45
C LYS A 122 4.88 25.75 9.49
N GLY A 123 6.06 25.25 9.13
CA GLY A 123 6.92 24.47 10.05
C GLY A 123 6.50 23.01 10.23
N ARG A 124 5.58 22.47 9.42
CA ARG A 124 5.27 21.03 9.43
C ARG A 124 6.50 20.23 8.97
N ILE A 125 7.11 19.50 9.90
CA ILE A 125 8.19 18.56 9.61
C ILE A 125 7.58 17.18 9.38
N ASN A 126 7.91 16.55 8.27
CA ASN A 126 7.43 15.19 7.96
C ASN A 126 8.32 14.13 8.60
N ALA A 127 7.77 12.93 8.81
CA ALA A 127 8.44 11.84 9.49
C ALA A 127 9.64 11.29 8.70
N GLU A 128 9.72 11.48 7.37
CA GLU A 128 10.90 11.04 6.61
C GLU A 128 12.12 11.87 6.96
N GLU A 129 11.97 13.19 7.10
CA GLU A 129 13.06 14.09 7.51
C GLU A 129 13.56 13.76 8.93
N VAL A 130 12.63 13.55 9.87
CA VAL A 130 12.95 13.16 11.25
C VAL A 130 13.63 11.78 11.29
N LEU A 131 13.12 10.82 10.51
CA LEU A 131 13.71 9.48 10.43
C LEU A 131 15.15 9.53 9.91
N ARG A 132 15.40 10.26 8.82
CA ARG A 132 16.76 10.42 8.27
C ARG A 132 17.73 11.03 9.28
N SER A 133 17.26 12.02 10.05
CA SER A 133 18.06 12.61 11.13
C SER A 133 18.44 11.56 12.20
N HIS A 134 17.48 10.74 12.65
CA HIS A 134 17.75 9.68 13.62
C HIS A 134 18.68 8.59 13.08
N LEU A 135 18.49 8.16 11.83
CA LEU A 135 19.38 7.17 11.20
C LEU A 135 20.81 7.71 11.06
N SER A 136 20.96 8.95 10.58
CA SER A 136 22.26 9.60 10.39
C SER A 136 23.03 9.83 11.70
N SER A 137 22.31 10.07 12.79
CA SER A 137 22.88 10.25 14.15
C SER A 137 23.07 8.93 14.90
N GLY A 138 22.64 7.80 14.33
CA GLY A 138 22.68 6.50 15.00
C GLY A 138 21.68 6.34 16.15
N ASP A 139 20.72 7.26 16.29
CA ASP A 139 19.65 7.20 17.29
C ASP A 139 18.54 6.23 16.85
N LEU A 140 18.88 4.95 16.87
CA LEU A 140 17.97 3.90 16.43
C LEU A 140 16.75 3.73 17.35
N GLN A 141 16.83 4.18 18.60
CA GLN A 141 15.71 4.10 19.54
C GLN A 141 14.62 5.11 19.16
N SER A 142 15.00 6.34 18.84
CA SER A 142 14.05 7.36 18.38
C SER A 142 13.52 7.05 16.98
N ALA A 143 14.36 6.53 16.08
CA ALA A 143 13.91 6.03 14.77
C ALA A 143 12.83 4.94 14.93
N GLU A 144 13.06 3.98 15.83
CA GLU A 144 12.09 2.93 16.12
C GLU A 144 10.80 3.50 16.71
N ALA A 145 10.90 4.42 17.68
CA ALA A 145 9.74 5.06 18.30
C ALA A 145 8.87 5.82 17.29
N LEU A 146 9.49 6.59 16.38
CA LEU A 146 8.80 7.31 15.31
C LEU A 146 8.04 6.33 14.39
N LEU A 147 8.71 5.27 13.95
CA LEU A 147 8.12 4.27 13.06
C LEU A 147 6.96 3.51 13.72
N ARG A 148 7.06 3.20 15.02
CA ARG A 148 5.96 2.59 15.80
C ARG A 148 4.73 3.50 15.83
N ARG A 149 4.92 4.81 16.04
CA ARG A 149 3.84 5.79 16.05
C ARG A 149 3.20 5.94 14.67
N CYS A 150 4.01 5.99 13.60
CA CYS A 150 3.50 6.04 12.22
C CYS A 150 2.66 4.79 11.86
N ALA A 151 3.17 3.60 12.18
CA ALA A 151 2.42 2.35 11.95
C ALA A 151 1.13 2.27 12.78
N SER A 152 1.13 2.81 13.99
CA SER A 152 -0.06 2.85 14.85
C SER A 152 -1.12 3.79 14.23
N ALA A 153 -0.73 4.99 13.82
CA ALA A 153 -1.63 5.92 13.12
C ALA A 153 -2.20 5.29 11.83
N LEU A 154 -1.37 4.58 11.06
CA LEU A 154 -1.82 3.87 9.85
C LEU A 154 -2.85 2.78 10.18
N GLY A 155 -2.60 1.98 11.22
CA GLY A 155 -3.54 0.95 11.66
C GLY A 155 -4.88 1.54 12.14
N SER A 156 -4.84 2.65 12.89
CA SER A 156 -6.05 3.35 13.37
C SER A 156 -6.83 3.94 12.20
N ALA A 157 -6.15 4.58 11.25
CA ALA A 157 -6.77 5.09 10.03
C ALA A 157 -7.43 3.99 9.21
N HIS A 158 -6.82 2.80 9.10
CA HIS A 158 -7.44 1.66 8.44
C HIS A 158 -8.71 1.16 9.14
N GLU A 159 -8.77 1.18 10.48
CA GLU A 159 -10.02 0.85 11.19
C GLU A 159 -11.12 1.86 10.86
N ALA A 160 -10.81 3.15 10.87
CA ALA A 160 -11.76 4.21 10.50
C ALA A 160 -12.19 4.14 9.02
N LEU A 161 -11.29 3.79 8.11
CA LEU A 161 -11.66 3.60 6.70
C LEU A 161 -12.52 2.36 6.48
N SER A 162 -12.25 1.29 7.24
CA SER A 162 -13.01 0.04 7.16
C SER A 162 -14.44 0.19 7.72
N SER A 163 -14.66 1.13 8.64
CA SER A 163 -16.00 1.42 9.16
C SER A 163 -16.87 2.18 8.15
N VAL A 164 -16.26 2.97 7.27
CA VAL A 164 -16.96 3.63 6.15
C VAL A 164 -17.34 2.61 5.08
N TRP A 165 -16.38 1.80 4.65
CA TRP A 165 -16.63 0.75 3.66
C TRP A 165 -15.59 -0.37 3.76
N SER A 166 -16.10 -1.60 3.67
CA SER A 166 -15.29 -2.79 3.46
C SER A 166 -16.01 -3.74 2.49
N GLY A 167 -15.22 -4.56 1.79
CA GLY A 167 -15.73 -5.51 0.81
C GLY A 167 -14.97 -6.84 0.87
N PRO A 168 -15.49 -7.87 0.18
CA PRO A 168 -14.85 -9.19 0.19
C PRO A 168 -13.47 -9.15 -0.51
N PRO A 169 -12.54 -10.05 -0.15
CA PRO A 169 -11.26 -10.18 -0.83
C PRO A 169 -11.43 -10.42 -2.34
N ASN A 170 -10.64 -9.73 -3.16
CA ASN A 170 -10.69 -9.86 -4.62
C ASN A 170 -9.45 -10.55 -5.20
N SER A 171 -9.18 -11.77 -4.72
CA SER A 171 -8.01 -12.58 -5.09
C SER A 171 -7.83 -12.74 -6.61
N LYS A 172 -8.92 -12.86 -7.36
CA LYS A 172 -8.89 -13.04 -8.82
C LYS A 172 -8.39 -11.77 -9.51
N SER A 173 -8.97 -10.61 -9.18
CA SER A 173 -8.55 -9.34 -9.79
C SER A 173 -7.14 -8.95 -9.38
N TRP A 174 -6.74 -9.16 -8.13
CA TRP A 174 -5.37 -8.86 -7.70
C TRP A 174 -4.33 -9.73 -8.41
N ASN A 175 -4.53 -11.04 -8.46
CA ASN A 175 -3.64 -11.94 -9.22
C ASN A 175 -3.62 -11.58 -10.72
N SER A 176 -4.76 -11.18 -11.29
CA SER A 176 -4.82 -10.76 -12.70
C SER A 176 -4.06 -9.47 -12.94
N LEU A 177 -4.11 -8.49 -12.04
CA LEU A 177 -3.36 -7.24 -12.21
C LEU A 177 -1.87 -7.49 -12.04
N LEU A 178 -1.47 -8.30 -11.04
CA LEU A 178 -0.08 -8.74 -10.87
C LEU A 178 0.46 -9.41 -12.14
N ALA A 179 -0.32 -10.27 -12.78
CA ALA A 179 0.08 -10.91 -14.04
C ALA A 179 0.39 -9.88 -15.14
N LYS A 180 -0.45 -8.85 -15.28
CA LYS A 180 -0.23 -7.79 -16.28
C LYS A 180 1.00 -6.94 -15.94
N MET A 181 1.22 -6.65 -14.66
CA MET A 181 2.43 -5.94 -14.22
C MET A 181 3.70 -6.76 -14.47
N GLU A 182 3.65 -8.08 -14.24
CA GLU A 182 4.77 -8.99 -14.51
C GLU A 182 5.13 -9.07 -16.00
N GLU A 183 4.11 -9.14 -16.86
CA GLU A 183 4.23 -9.17 -18.33
C GLU A 183 4.88 -7.89 -18.86
N GLU A 184 4.42 -6.73 -18.39
CA GLU A 184 4.95 -5.43 -18.83
C GLU A 184 6.43 -5.22 -18.43
N ILE A 185 6.82 -5.66 -17.24
CA ILE A 185 8.19 -5.46 -16.73
C ILE A 185 9.16 -6.52 -17.29
N ASP A 186 8.68 -7.55 -17.99
CA ASP A 186 9.43 -8.80 -18.27
C ASP A 186 10.18 -9.29 -17.02
N SER A 187 9.47 -9.30 -15.90
CA SER A 187 10.07 -9.57 -14.58
C SER A 187 10.63 -10.99 -14.46
N ARG A 188 10.23 -11.92 -15.36
CA ARG A 188 10.48 -13.37 -15.30
C ARG A 188 10.09 -14.02 -13.97
N THR A 189 9.28 -13.33 -13.17
CA THR A 189 8.71 -13.79 -11.91
C THR A 189 7.23 -14.11 -12.09
N LEU A 190 6.74 -15.14 -11.39
CA LEU A 190 5.32 -15.52 -11.44
C LEU A 190 4.83 -15.81 -10.02
N TRP A 191 4.30 -14.83 -9.31
CA TRP A 191 3.78 -15.03 -7.95
C TRP A 191 2.25 -14.92 -7.88
N ARG A 192 1.60 -16.01 -7.49
CA ARG A 192 0.15 -16.04 -7.19
C ARG A 192 -0.13 -16.42 -5.75
N ALA A 193 -1.14 -15.80 -5.15
CA ALA A 193 -1.58 -16.09 -3.79
C ALA A 193 -3.09 -16.34 -3.68
N PRO A 194 -3.53 -17.10 -2.66
CA PRO A 194 -4.95 -17.33 -2.40
C PRO A 194 -5.63 -16.12 -1.71
N PHE A 195 -4.85 -15.28 -1.04
CA PHE A 195 -5.29 -14.12 -0.24
C PHE A 195 -6.29 -14.44 0.89
N LYS A 196 -5.90 -15.32 1.82
CA LYS A 196 -6.73 -15.73 2.99
C LYS A 196 -5.90 -15.71 4.30
N PRO A 197 -6.50 -15.47 5.50
CA PRO A 197 -7.66 -14.66 5.88
C PRO A 197 -7.27 -13.22 6.30
N GLY A 198 -8.24 -12.30 6.38
CA GLY A 198 -8.03 -10.93 6.85
C GLY A 198 -7.55 -9.94 5.79
N MET A 199 -7.83 -10.25 4.51
CA MET A 199 -7.56 -9.38 3.37
C MET A 199 -8.87 -8.92 2.73
N ASN A 200 -9.80 -8.38 3.52
CA ASN A 200 -10.93 -7.65 2.96
C ASN A 200 -10.43 -6.41 2.22
N THR A 201 -11.17 -5.98 1.21
CA THR A 201 -10.95 -4.69 0.58
C THR A 201 -11.42 -3.58 1.51
N ILE A 202 -10.71 -2.47 1.54
CA ILE A 202 -11.07 -1.26 2.27
C ILE A 202 -10.87 -0.05 1.36
N LEU A 203 -11.28 1.15 1.81
CA LEU A 203 -10.90 2.42 1.17
C LEU A 203 -9.42 2.76 1.44
N SER A 204 -8.51 1.85 1.08
CA SER A 204 -7.07 1.96 1.34
C SER A 204 -6.51 3.23 0.71
N PHE A 205 -5.43 3.77 1.26
CA PHE A 205 -4.73 4.94 0.71
C PHE A 205 -4.02 4.63 -0.60
N GLY A 206 -3.43 3.44 -0.70
CA GLY A 206 -2.66 2.95 -1.85
C GLY A 206 -1.16 3.09 -1.61
N ASN A 207 -0.64 4.30 -1.87
CA ASN A 207 0.76 4.64 -1.64
C ASN A 207 0.93 5.41 -0.32
N MET A 208 1.75 4.89 0.60
CA MET A 208 1.95 5.44 1.94
C MET A 208 3.44 5.61 2.29
N PRO A 209 4.15 6.51 1.61
CA PRO A 209 5.53 6.83 1.99
C PRO A 209 5.59 7.49 3.38
N ILE A 210 6.75 7.41 4.03
CA ILE A 210 6.95 7.90 5.40
C ILE A 210 6.76 9.43 5.47
N LYS A 211 7.02 10.16 4.38
CA LYS A 211 6.74 11.61 4.28
C LYS A 211 5.25 11.99 4.44
N CYS A 212 4.32 11.04 4.33
CA CYS A 212 2.89 11.28 4.60
C CYS A 212 2.59 11.57 6.06
N PHE A 213 3.47 11.13 6.95
CA PHE A 213 3.28 11.23 8.37
C PHE A 213 3.95 12.50 8.88
N SER A 214 3.34 13.14 9.87
CA SER A 214 3.95 14.27 10.59
C SER A 214 3.39 14.33 11.99
N GLU A 215 4.13 14.95 12.89
CA GLU A 215 3.67 15.20 14.24
C GLU A 215 2.91 16.52 14.30
N SER A 216 1.68 16.49 14.82
CA SER A 216 0.91 17.69 15.14
C SER A 216 1.42 18.35 16.42
N SER A 217 0.99 19.59 16.66
CA SER A 217 1.39 20.37 17.84
C SER A 217 1.01 19.73 19.19
N ASP A 218 0.02 18.83 19.21
CA ASP A 218 -0.41 18.06 20.38
C ASP A 218 0.37 16.73 20.54
N GLY A 219 1.38 16.48 19.70
CA GLY A 219 2.22 15.30 19.77
C GLY A 219 1.60 14.03 19.17
N LYS A 220 0.53 14.15 18.37
CA LYS A 220 -0.04 13.00 17.64
C LYS A 220 0.58 12.87 16.25
N ILE A 221 0.70 11.64 15.76
CA ILE A 221 1.08 11.42 14.36
C ILE A 221 -0.18 11.54 13.51
N ARG A 222 -0.12 12.44 12.53
CA ARG A 222 -1.16 12.71 11.53
C ARG A 222 -0.71 12.21 10.17
N ILE A 223 -1.66 11.70 9.40
CA ILE A 223 -1.46 11.23 8.03
C ILE A 223 -2.02 12.27 7.07
N ARG A 224 -1.20 12.74 6.13
CA ARG A 224 -1.67 13.42 4.92
C ARG A 224 -1.63 12.43 3.75
N PRO A 225 -2.79 11.96 3.26
CA PRO A 225 -2.84 11.05 2.11
C PRO A 225 -2.23 11.72 0.86
N THR A 226 -1.54 10.94 0.04
CA THR A 226 -0.96 11.45 -1.22
C THR A 226 -1.82 11.09 -2.42
N SER A 227 -1.44 11.63 -3.58
CA SER A 227 -1.83 11.10 -4.88
C SER A 227 -1.47 9.63 -4.99
N SER A 228 -2.34 8.87 -5.65
CA SER A 228 -2.16 7.44 -5.83
C SER A 228 -1.20 7.16 -6.99
N ALA A 229 -0.63 5.96 -7.00
CA ALA A 229 0.23 5.51 -8.08
C ALA A 229 -0.58 5.24 -9.37
N LEU A 230 0.13 5.11 -10.49
CA LEU A 230 -0.43 4.66 -11.77
C LEU A 230 -1.34 3.42 -11.62
N ILE A 231 -0.88 2.44 -10.84
CA ILE A 231 -1.57 1.17 -10.62
C ILE A 231 -2.89 1.35 -9.87
N ASP A 232 -2.97 2.34 -8.99
CA ASP A 232 -4.21 2.63 -8.27
C ASP A 232 -5.27 3.19 -9.21
N ALA A 233 -4.89 4.06 -10.16
CA ALA A 233 -5.81 4.55 -11.18
C ALA A 233 -6.34 3.41 -12.08
N VAL A 234 -5.45 2.51 -12.51
CA VAL A 234 -5.83 1.32 -13.30
C VAL A 234 -6.72 0.36 -12.51
N ALA A 235 -6.46 0.18 -11.21
CA ALA A 235 -7.26 -0.67 -10.35
C ALA A 235 -8.67 -0.07 -10.16
N LYS A 236 -8.75 1.23 -9.86
CA LYS A 236 -10.01 1.94 -9.63
C LYS A 236 -10.90 1.98 -10.86
N SER A 237 -10.34 2.17 -12.05
CA SER A 237 -11.13 2.10 -13.30
C SER A 237 -11.74 0.72 -13.56
N LYS A 238 -11.24 -0.33 -12.88
CA LYS A 238 -11.78 -1.70 -12.90
C LYS A 238 -12.61 -2.06 -11.66
N GLY A 239 -12.87 -1.10 -10.77
CA GLY A 239 -13.56 -1.36 -9.49
C GLY A 239 -12.77 -2.27 -8.54
N ILE A 240 -11.43 -2.27 -8.65
CA ILE A 240 -10.55 -3.05 -7.78
C ILE A 240 -10.14 -2.18 -6.59
N GLU A 241 -10.48 -2.65 -5.40
CA GLU A 241 -10.07 -2.08 -4.13
C GLU A 241 -8.95 -2.92 -3.50
N TRP A 242 -8.25 -2.33 -2.54
CA TRP A 242 -7.06 -2.93 -1.93
C TRP A 242 -7.27 -3.28 -0.46
N PRO A 243 -6.56 -4.29 0.06
CA PRO A 243 -6.55 -4.56 1.49
C PRO A 243 -5.62 -3.59 2.23
N ALA A 244 -5.91 -3.39 3.52
CA ALA A 244 -5.11 -2.58 4.44
C ALA A 244 -3.61 -2.95 4.48
N VAL A 245 -3.29 -4.24 4.24
CA VAL A 245 -1.91 -4.75 4.23
C VAL A 245 -1.09 -4.18 3.08
N ARG A 246 -1.72 -3.73 1.99
CA ARG A 246 -1.02 -3.12 0.86
C ARG A 246 -0.40 -1.76 1.22
N ASP A 247 -1.14 -0.94 1.96
CA ASP A 247 -0.64 0.35 2.46
C ASP A 247 0.53 0.14 3.45
N LEU A 248 0.45 -0.91 4.29
CA LEU A 248 1.55 -1.31 5.17
C LEU A 248 2.80 -1.76 4.37
N ALA A 249 2.61 -2.50 3.27
CA ALA A 249 3.71 -2.89 2.39
C ALA A 249 4.36 -1.67 1.72
N SER A 250 3.58 -0.67 1.33
CA SER A 250 4.09 0.60 0.80
C SER A 250 4.99 1.31 1.84
N LEU A 251 4.55 1.40 3.10
CA LEU A 251 5.32 1.98 4.20
C LEU A 251 6.65 1.25 4.45
N LEU A 252 6.64 -0.09 4.50
CA LEU A 252 7.83 -0.91 4.72
C LEU A 252 8.83 -0.84 3.56
N ARG A 253 8.32 -0.70 2.33
CA ARG A 253 9.14 -0.48 1.16
C ARG A 253 9.81 0.89 1.21
N ASP A 254 9.09 1.92 1.64
CA ASP A 254 9.67 3.26 1.77
C ASP A 254 10.73 3.32 2.88
N LEU A 255 10.53 2.62 4.01
CA LEU A 255 11.60 2.41 5.00
C LEU A 255 12.83 1.78 4.35
N SER A 256 12.63 0.75 3.53
CA SER A 256 13.72 0.04 2.88
C SER A 256 14.50 0.90 1.91
N ARG A 257 13.84 1.88 1.28
CA ARG A 257 14.46 2.89 0.42
C ARG A 257 15.24 3.92 1.25
N ILE A 258 14.62 4.49 2.28
CA ILE A 258 15.25 5.52 3.13
C ILE A 258 16.50 4.97 3.81
N SER A 259 16.45 3.72 4.27
CA SER A 259 17.53 3.11 5.05
C SER A 259 18.57 2.36 4.20
N GLU A 260 18.50 2.46 2.87
CA GLU A 260 19.37 1.70 1.96
C GLU A 260 20.82 2.19 2.08
N GLY A 261 21.74 1.29 2.45
CA GLY A 261 23.17 1.64 2.62
C GLY A 261 23.49 2.43 3.90
N GLU A 262 22.49 2.94 4.61
CA GLU A 262 22.68 3.64 5.89
C GLU A 262 22.76 2.69 7.09
N ILE A 263 22.05 1.55 7.04
CA ILE A 263 21.99 0.57 8.13
C ILE A 263 22.18 -0.86 7.63
N ASP A 264 22.61 -1.74 8.53
CA ASP A 264 22.72 -3.17 8.25
C ASP A 264 21.36 -3.90 8.29
N ASP A 265 21.34 -5.14 7.76
CA ASP A 265 20.13 -5.94 7.63
C ASP A 265 19.49 -6.33 8.98
N HIS A 266 20.28 -6.43 10.07
CA HIS A 266 19.74 -6.72 11.39
C HIS A 266 18.94 -5.52 11.94
N VAL A 267 19.51 -4.32 11.85
CA VAL A 267 18.80 -3.08 12.22
C VAL A 267 17.58 -2.88 11.34
N LYS A 268 17.69 -3.08 10.03
CA LYS A 268 16.56 -2.99 9.09
C LYS A 268 15.42 -3.94 9.49
N THR A 269 15.75 -5.19 9.81
CA THR A 269 14.78 -6.19 10.27
C THR A 269 14.13 -5.77 11.60
N ARG A 270 14.89 -5.17 12.53
CA ARG A 270 14.35 -4.63 13.80
C ARG A 270 13.35 -3.49 13.55
N LEU A 271 13.68 -2.53 12.70
CA LEU A 271 12.78 -1.41 12.36
C LEU A 271 11.51 -1.91 11.65
N ARG A 272 11.64 -2.87 10.72
CA ARG A 272 10.49 -3.54 10.08
C ARG A 272 9.60 -4.23 11.11
N ALA A 273 10.18 -4.96 12.06
CA ALA A 273 9.42 -5.62 13.12
C ALA A 273 8.68 -4.60 14.00
N ALA A 274 9.28 -3.44 14.29
CA ALA A 274 8.65 -2.38 15.06
C ALA A 274 7.40 -1.80 14.36
N ILE A 275 7.49 -1.55 13.04
CA ILE A 275 6.35 -1.14 12.21
C ILE A 275 5.25 -2.21 12.25
N ILE A 276 5.59 -3.45 11.92
CA ILE A 276 4.64 -4.56 11.80
C ILE A 276 3.93 -4.82 13.12
N ASN A 277 4.68 -4.92 14.23
CA ASN A 277 4.10 -5.19 15.54
C ASN A 277 3.20 -4.05 16.02
N SER A 278 3.54 -2.79 15.70
CA SER A 278 2.70 -1.65 16.08
C SER A 278 1.39 -1.64 15.28
N TRP A 279 1.46 -1.89 13.97
CA TRP A 279 0.26 -2.00 13.13
C TRP A 279 -0.65 -3.16 13.56
N VAL A 280 -0.07 -4.31 13.92
CA VAL A 280 -0.82 -5.47 14.46
C VAL A 280 -1.42 -5.16 15.84
N GLY A 281 -0.72 -4.37 16.66
CA GLY A 281 -1.12 -4.01 18.02
C GLY A 281 -2.26 -3.00 18.11
N VAL A 282 -2.60 -2.30 17.02
CA VAL A 282 -3.74 -1.38 16.99
C VAL A 282 -5.05 -2.12 17.29
N HIS A 283 -5.83 -1.54 18.21
CA HIS A 283 -7.14 -2.05 18.63
C HIS A 283 -8.12 -2.13 17.45
N GLY A 284 -9.08 -3.05 17.54
CA GLY A 284 -10.03 -3.31 16.45
C GLY A 284 -9.51 -4.36 15.46
N LYS A 285 -10.42 -4.80 14.60
CA LYS A 285 -10.18 -5.87 13.60
C LYS A 285 -10.96 -5.63 12.31
N LEU A 286 -11.58 -4.46 12.14
CA LEU A 286 -12.37 -4.16 10.94
C LEU A 286 -11.46 -4.15 9.70
N ARG A 287 -10.21 -3.70 9.86
CA ARG A 287 -9.19 -3.69 8.79
C ARG A 287 -8.77 -5.08 8.30
N THR A 288 -9.15 -6.12 9.02
CA THR A 288 -8.85 -7.53 8.69
C THR A 288 -10.09 -8.42 8.83
N ASP A 289 -11.29 -7.90 8.56
CA ASP A 289 -12.53 -8.68 8.50
C ASP A 289 -12.78 -9.54 9.76
N GLY A 290 -12.53 -8.96 10.94
CA GLY A 290 -12.66 -9.65 12.23
C GLY A 290 -11.57 -10.69 12.53
N SER A 291 -10.71 -11.01 11.57
CA SER A 291 -9.55 -11.89 11.76
C SER A 291 -8.48 -11.23 12.63
N ARG A 292 -7.59 -12.02 13.23
CA ARG A 292 -6.42 -11.46 13.92
C ARG A 292 -5.50 -10.78 12.89
N PRO A 293 -5.06 -9.52 13.09
CA PRO A 293 -4.25 -8.81 12.10
C PRO A 293 -2.98 -9.55 11.66
N SER A 294 -2.35 -10.29 12.57
CA SER A 294 -1.17 -11.11 12.25
C SER A 294 -1.42 -12.18 11.18
N ARG A 295 -2.66 -12.69 11.04
CA ARG A 295 -2.99 -13.69 10.00
C ARG A 295 -2.98 -13.09 8.61
N ALA A 296 -3.33 -11.82 8.48
CA ALA A 296 -3.30 -11.11 7.20
C ALA A 296 -1.86 -10.89 6.69
N LEU A 297 -0.85 -11.09 7.55
CA LEU A 297 0.57 -10.95 7.21
C LEU A 297 1.22 -12.28 6.80
N GLU A 298 0.57 -13.42 7.06
CA GLU A 298 1.13 -14.76 6.84
C GLU A 298 1.44 -15.04 5.36
N ILE A 299 2.68 -15.45 5.09
CA ILE A 299 3.18 -15.63 3.72
C ILE A 299 2.49 -16.77 2.94
N ILE A 300 2.02 -17.83 3.60
CA ILE A 300 1.25 -18.91 2.93
C ILE A 300 0.00 -18.34 2.25
N GLY A 301 -0.67 -17.40 2.94
CA GLY A 301 -1.88 -16.75 2.47
C GLY A 301 -1.64 -15.75 1.34
N GLY A 302 -0.39 -15.45 0.98
CA GLY A 302 0.00 -14.29 0.18
C GLY A 302 0.54 -13.18 1.08
N GLY A 303 -0.23 -12.85 2.11
CA GLY A 303 0.18 -12.02 3.24
C GLY A 303 0.84 -10.70 2.87
N LEU A 304 1.74 -10.24 3.73
CA LEU A 304 2.48 -9.00 3.51
C LEU A 304 3.43 -9.08 2.30
N ALA A 305 4.07 -10.23 2.10
CA ALA A 305 5.14 -10.38 1.14
C ALA A 305 4.70 -10.19 -0.31
N ILE A 306 3.49 -10.65 -0.67
CA ILE A 306 2.97 -10.44 -2.03
C ILE A 306 2.65 -8.98 -2.29
N TRP A 307 2.28 -8.21 -1.27
CA TRP A 307 2.04 -6.79 -1.40
C TRP A 307 3.35 -6.00 -1.50
N GLU A 308 4.40 -6.39 -0.78
CA GLU A 308 5.74 -5.79 -1.00
C GLU A 308 6.27 -6.10 -2.41
N TYR A 309 5.98 -7.30 -2.92
CA TYR A 309 6.26 -7.67 -4.31
C TYR A 309 5.46 -6.82 -5.31
N GLU A 310 4.15 -6.63 -5.10
CA GLU A 310 3.30 -5.74 -5.91
C GLU A 310 3.86 -4.32 -5.95
N GLN A 311 4.25 -3.79 -4.79
CA GLN A 311 4.84 -2.46 -4.69
C GLN A 311 6.17 -2.36 -5.45
N ALA A 312 6.98 -3.42 -5.47
CA ALA A 312 8.22 -3.47 -6.24
C ALA A 312 7.98 -3.57 -7.77
N LEU A 313 6.90 -4.21 -8.21
CA LEU A 313 6.50 -4.17 -9.62
C LEU A 313 6.02 -2.75 -9.98
N SER A 314 5.15 -2.17 -9.15
CA SER A 314 4.54 -0.85 -9.37
C SER A 314 5.55 0.28 -9.57
N SER A 315 6.67 0.24 -8.87
CA SER A 315 7.74 1.23 -9.02
C SER A 315 8.58 1.10 -10.27
N ASN A 316 8.82 -0.11 -10.76
CA ASN A 316 9.57 -0.31 -12.01
C ASN A 316 8.75 0.20 -13.21
N LEU A 317 7.42 0.12 -13.13
CA LEU A 317 6.51 0.65 -14.15
C LEU A 317 6.49 2.18 -14.19
N GLN A 318 6.71 2.83 -13.06
CA GLN A 318 6.71 4.29 -12.94
C GLN A 318 8.09 4.91 -13.20
N GLY A 319 8.98 4.18 -13.89
CA GLY A 319 10.43 4.42 -14.03
C GLY A 319 10.88 5.85 -14.35
N ASP A 320 10.03 6.69 -14.93
CA ASP A 320 10.34 8.11 -15.21
C ASP A 320 10.27 9.02 -13.97
N THR A 321 9.65 8.58 -12.88
CA THR A 321 9.47 9.35 -11.64
C THR A 321 10.14 8.72 -10.41
N ALA A 322 10.43 7.42 -10.49
CA ALA A 322 11.09 6.67 -9.44
C ALA A 322 12.61 6.77 -9.64
N GLY A 323 13.29 7.63 -8.88
CA GLY A 323 14.75 7.79 -8.95
C GLY A 323 15.51 6.45 -8.88
N THR A 324 16.77 6.46 -9.35
CA THR A 324 17.63 5.27 -9.55
C THR A 324 17.68 4.30 -8.35
N GLU A 325 17.64 4.83 -7.13
CA GLU A 325 17.61 4.06 -5.88
C GLU A 325 16.36 3.19 -5.73
N SER A 326 15.19 3.71 -6.13
CA SER A 326 13.91 3.00 -6.08
C SER A 326 13.91 1.78 -7.01
N ILE A 327 14.50 1.93 -8.21
CA ILE A 327 14.64 0.85 -9.19
C ILE A 327 15.60 -0.23 -8.67
N SER A 328 16.72 0.16 -8.07
CA SER A 328 17.71 -0.77 -7.50
C SER A 328 17.12 -1.63 -6.39
N ASN A 329 16.44 -1.02 -5.41
CA ASN A 329 15.78 -1.74 -4.31
C ASN A 329 14.69 -2.69 -4.83
N SER A 330 13.89 -2.24 -5.80
CA SER A 330 12.84 -3.06 -6.41
C SER A 330 13.43 -4.29 -7.13
N LYS A 331 14.55 -4.14 -7.86
CA LYS A 331 15.25 -5.28 -8.48
C LYS A 331 15.75 -6.30 -7.45
N LYS A 332 16.23 -5.86 -6.27
CA LYS A 332 16.63 -6.78 -5.18
C LYS A 332 15.47 -7.66 -4.72
N ILE A 333 14.27 -7.09 -4.57
CA ILE A 333 13.05 -7.82 -4.21
C ILE A 333 12.70 -8.84 -5.30
N LEU A 334 12.62 -8.39 -6.57
CA LEU A 334 12.25 -9.25 -7.70
C LEU A 334 13.20 -10.45 -7.86
N ASN A 335 14.51 -10.24 -7.73
CA ASN A 335 15.52 -11.30 -7.83
C ASN A 335 15.37 -12.39 -6.74
N ARG A 336 14.80 -12.06 -5.58
CA ARG A 336 14.60 -13.01 -4.48
C ARG A 336 13.33 -13.85 -4.60
N VAL A 337 12.38 -13.45 -5.46
CA VAL A 337 11.06 -14.10 -5.57
C VAL A 337 11.16 -15.60 -5.84
N SER A 338 12.03 -16.02 -6.76
CA SER A 338 12.21 -17.45 -7.11
C SER A 338 12.65 -18.30 -5.92
N SER A 339 13.56 -17.78 -5.09
CA SER A 339 14.03 -18.42 -3.86
C SER A 339 12.92 -18.51 -2.82
N ILE A 340 12.16 -17.42 -2.64
CA ILE A 340 11.03 -17.36 -1.71
C ILE A 340 9.95 -18.37 -2.11
N GLN A 341 9.63 -18.46 -3.41
CA GLN A 341 8.64 -19.41 -3.93
C GLN A 341 9.05 -20.87 -3.71
N ARG A 342 10.33 -21.19 -3.91
CA ARG A 342 10.86 -22.52 -3.62
C ARG A 342 10.68 -22.88 -2.15
N ARG A 343 10.99 -21.95 -1.25
CA ARG A 343 10.79 -22.12 0.20
C ARG A 343 9.30 -22.25 0.54
N LEU A 344 8.43 -21.46 -0.09
CA LEU A 344 6.99 -21.52 0.10
C LEU A 344 6.39 -22.85 -0.34
N PHE A 345 6.90 -23.46 -1.40
CA PHE A 345 6.47 -24.79 -1.83
C PHE A 345 6.70 -25.83 -0.72
N THR A 346 7.89 -25.85 -0.13
CA THR A 346 8.22 -26.73 1.00
C THR A 346 7.33 -26.47 2.23
N ILE A 347 7.13 -25.19 2.57
CA ILE A 347 6.27 -24.79 3.69
C ILE A 347 4.81 -25.23 3.45
N ARG A 348 4.30 -25.09 2.22
CA ARG A 348 2.96 -25.56 1.83
C ARG A 348 2.81 -27.07 1.96
N ILE A 349 3.84 -27.84 1.62
CA ILE A 349 3.86 -29.30 1.80
C ILE A 349 3.70 -29.65 3.29
N PHE A 350 4.46 -29.01 4.19
CA PHE A 350 4.30 -29.26 5.63
C PHE A 350 2.92 -28.89 6.15
N SER A 351 2.38 -27.75 5.70
CA SER A 351 1.02 -27.34 6.05
C SER A 351 -0.03 -28.36 5.57
N LEU A 352 0.09 -28.86 4.33
CA LEU A 352 -0.82 -29.85 3.76
C LEU A 352 -0.72 -31.20 4.49
N LEU A 353 0.49 -31.70 4.73
CA LEU A 353 0.71 -32.95 5.48
C LEU A 353 0.18 -32.84 6.91
N SER A 354 0.30 -31.67 7.54
CA SER A 354 -0.28 -31.42 8.85
C SER A 354 -1.80 -31.55 8.83
N ILE A 355 -2.47 -30.91 7.86
CA ILE A 355 -3.92 -30.97 7.71
C ILE A 355 -4.39 -32.39 7.40
N LEU A 356 -3.74 -33.08 6.46
CA LEU A 356 -4.07 -34.46 6.08
C LEU A 356 -3.90 -35.43 7.24
N GLY A 357 -2.80 -35.33 7.99
CA GLY A 357 -2.57 -36.15 9.18
C GLY A 357 -3.60 -35.88 10.27
N LEU A 358 -4.04 -34.63 10.45
CA LEU A 358 -5.05 -34.27 11.44
C LEU A 358 -6.41 -34.89 11.09
N PHE A 359 -6.89 -34.68 9.86
CA PHE A 359 -8.17 -35.21 9.42
C PHE A 359 -8.16 -36.72 9.30
N GLY A 360 -7.14 -37.29 8.63
CA GLY A 360 -6.99 -38.73 8.48
C GLY A 360 -6.84 -39.43 9.83
N GLY A 361 -6.00 -38.88 10.72
CA GLY A 361 -5.82 -39.41 12.07
C GLY A 361 -7.11 -39.39 12.88
N SER A 362 -7.86 -38.28 12.83
CA SER A 362 -9.15 -38.15 13.51
C SER A 362 -10.19 -39.15 12.98
N ILE A 363 -10.28 -39.33 11.66
CA ILE A 363 -11.19 -40.30 11.03
C ILE A 363 -10.83 -41.73 11.46
N CYS A 364 -9.54 -42.08 11.45
CA CYS A 364 -9.07 -43.41 11.88
C CYS A 364 -9.38 -43.69 13.34
N LEU A 365 -9.24 -42.70 14.23
CA LEU A 365 -9.62 -42.84 15.64
C LEU A 365 -11.14 -43.03 15.82
N ILE A 366 -11.95 -42.26 15.09
CA ILE A 366 -13.42 -42.40 15.14
C ILE A 366 -13.83 -43.76 14.60
N ALA A 367 -13.28 -44.20 13.46
CA ALA A 367 -13.55 -45.53 12.91
C ALA A 367 -13.19 -46.64 13.89
N GLY A 368 -12.06 -46.51 14.60
CA GLY A 368 -11.62 -47.45 15.63
C GLY A 368 -12.54 -47.56 16.85
N THR A 369 -13.43 -46.59 17.08
CA THR A 369 -14.47 -46.73 18.13
C THR A 369 -15.62 -47.67 17.74
N TYR A 370 -15.83 -47.90 16.44
CA TYR A 370 -16.88 -48.79 15.93
C TYR A 370 -16.38 -50.22 15.66
N ASP A 371 -15.08 -50.40 15.43
CA ASP A 371 -14.45 -51.71 15.22
C ASP A 371 -13.02 -51.74 15.83
N PRO A 372 -12.89 -52.12 17.12
CA PRO A 372 -11.63 -52.02 17.88
C PRO A 372 -10.54 -53.02 17.47
N ASP A 373 -10.89 -54.09 16.77
CA ASP A 373 -9.95 -55.17 16.40
C ASP A 373 -9.12 -54.83 15.14
N GLN A 374 -9.30 -53.62 14.59
CA GLN A 374 -8.55 -53.13 13.43
C GLN A 374 -7.33 -52.29 13.83
N LEU A 375 -6.32 -52.24 12.94
CA LEU A 375 -5.16 -51.35 13.07
C LEU A 375 -5.49 -49.84 13.02
N SER A 376 -6.78 -49.48 12.92
CA SER A 376 -7.26 -48.11 12.72
C SER A 376 -6.86 -47.14 13.86
N PRO A 377 -6.86 -47.49 15.16
CA PRO A 377 -6.46 -46.54 16.21
C PRO A 377 -4.96 -46.22 16.18
N LEU A 378 -4.10 -47.22 15.92
CA LEU A 378 -2.65 -47.04 15.86
C LEU A 378 -2.24 -46.17 14.67
N VAL A 379 -2.84 -46.42 13.50
CA VAL A 379 -2.68 -45.57 12.31
C VAL A 379 -3.18 -44.14 12.60
N GLY A 380 -4.29 -44.01 13.34
CA GLY A 380 -4.83 -42.73 13.77
C GLY A 380 -3.86 -41.91 14.62
N ILE A 381 -3.29 -42.53 15.66
CA ILE A 381 -2.30 -41.90 16.54
C ILE A 381 -1.06 -41.49 15.75
N PHE A 382 -0.53 -42.36 14.89
CA PHE A 382 0.62 -42.05 14.06
C PHE A 382 0.37 -40.86 13.12
N ALA A 383 -0.81 -40.80 12.49
CA ALA A 383 -1.17 -39.68 11.63
C ALA A 383 -1.28 -38.35 12.39
N LEU A 384 -1.77 -38.37 13.64
CA LEU A 384 -1.83 -37.18 14.49
C LEU A 384 -0.44 -36.73 14.97
N THR A 385 0.47 -37.65 15.31
CA THR A 385 1.84 -37.28 15.69
C THR A 385 2.61 -36.71 14.50
N LEU A 386 2.46 -37.32 13.32
CA LEU A 386 2.98 -36.77 12.07
C LEU A 386 2.38 -35.39 11.79
N SER A 387 1.08 -35.21 11.98
CA SER A 387 0.40 -33.93 11.80
C SER A 387 1.00 -32.82 12.67
N LEU A 388 1.24 -33.12 13.94
CA LEU A 388 1.87 -32.21 14.88
C LEU A 388 3.31 -31.90 14.47
N GLY A 389 4.11 -32.91 14.12
CA GLY A 389 5.48 -32.73 13.64
C GLY A 389 5.55 -31.82 12.41
N MET A 390 4.66 -32.03 11.44
CA MET A 390 4.57 -31.20 10.24
C MET A 390 4.11 -29.77 10.56
N ARG A 391 3.22 -29.59 11.54
CA ARG A 391 2.81 -28.26 12.02
C ARG A 391 3.96 -27.49 12.68
N LEU A 392 4.78 -28.18 13.47
CA LEU A 392 5.97 -27.60 14.09
C LEU A 392 7.01 -27.21 13.04
N LEU A 393 7.26 -28.07 12.05
CA LEU A 393 8.14 -27.76 10.92
C LEU A 393 7.62 -26.57 10.11
N TYR A 394 6.30 -26.48 9.91
CA TYR A 394 5.67 -25.31 9.30
C TYR A 394 6.04 -24.02 10.04
N PHE A 395 5.81 -23.95 11.36
CA PHE A 395 6.11 -22.75 12.14
C PHE A 395 7.61 -22.46 12.25
N ALA A 396 8.46 -23.49 12.25
CA ALA A 396 9.91 -23.32 12.30
C ALA A 396 10.48 -22.78 10.97
N MET A 397 9.91 -23.18 9.83
CA MET A 397 10.42 -22.81 8.51
C MET A 397 9.74 -21.60 7.89
N ALA A 398 8.52 -21.25 8.31
CA ALA A 398 7.84 -20.06 7.83
C ALA A 398 8.66 -18.79 8.18
N PRO A 399 9.12 -18.01 7.18
CA PRO A 399 9.82 -16.77 7.47
C PRO A 399 8.89 -15.80 8.19
N ARG A 400 9.44 -15.04 9.14
CA ARG A 400 8.68 -13.97 9.78
C ARG A 400 8.43 -12.85 8.77
N PRO A 401 7.30 -12.12 8.85
CA PRO A 401 6.98 -11.06 7.89
C PRO A 401 8.07 -9.99 7.76
N GLU A 402 8.75 -9.65 8.85
CA GLU A 402 9.84 -8.67 8.88
C GLU A 402 11.11 -9.11 8.14
N SER A 403 11.30 -10.42 7.88
CA SER A 403 12.56 -10.98 7.37
C SER A 403 12.42 -11.67 6.02
N VAL A 404 11.30 -11.50 5.30
CA VAL A 404 11.07 -12.20 4.03
C VAL A 404 12.05 -11.75 2.93
N PHE A 405 12.33 -10.44 2.88
CA PHE A 405 13.19 -9.82 1.87
C PHE A 405 14.54 -9.33 2.43
N SER A 406 14.77 -9.46 3.73
CA SER A 406 16.07 -9.20 4.38
C SER A 406 17.11 -10.21 3.92
#